data_AF-A0A8T1AMQ0-F1
#
_entry.id   AF-A0A8T1AMQ0-F1
#
_cell.length_a   1.000
_cell.length_b   1.000
_cell.length_c   1.000
_cell.angle_alpha   90.00
_cell.angle_beta   90.00
_cell.angle_gamma   90.00
#
_symmetry.space_group_name_H-M   'P 1'
#
loop_
_entity.id
_entity.type
_entity.pdbx_description
1 polymer ?
#
loop_
_entity_poly.entity_id
_entity_poly.type
_entity_poly.pdbx_seq_one_letter_code
_entity_poly.pdbx_strand_id
1 'polypeptide(L)'
;METLKEHTSPDYKADPKYRFYQGNHVESHLYEGIQPSEFYDKLENVLASQKSAFKINIALGYDLVSRTDESETRYFHPNLSNTSVFRSPVAINSKADIPKKAIAEIRSMELADKLNYPKSGYLVKAITGFKIFIYQRDHALGDSKAVIPKVMRDNKSVQRRTTSASFTVSRTTSKRVQKGIRAESKHW
;
A
#
# COMPACT_ATOMS: atom_id res chain seq x y z
N MET A 1 -22.90 -19.93 -7.55
CA MET A 1 -22.31 -19.01 -6.55
C MET A 1 -21.62 -19.87 -5.51
N GLU A 2 -20.38 -20.27 -5.80
CA GLU A 2 -19.53 -21.02 -4.87
C GLU A 2 -18.69 -20.00 -4.11
N THR A 3 -19.05 -19.81 -2.84
CA THR A 3 -18.36 -18.92 -1.91
C THR A 3 -17.15 -19.65 -1.33
N LEU A 4 -16.02 -18.94 -1.13
CA LEU A 4 -14.72 -19.31 -0.53
C LEU A 4 -14.66 -20.37 0.63
N LYS A 5 -15.79 -20.84 1.16
CA LYS A 5 -15.91 -21.86 2.19
C LYS A 5 -15.42 -23.25 1.77
N GLU A 6 -15.45 -23.62 0.50
CA GLU A 6 -15.18 -25.02 0.08
C GLU A 6 -13.70 -25.41 0.01
N HIS A 7 -12.76 -24.48 0.18
CA HIS A 7 -11.33 -24.77 0.05
C HIS A 7 -10.50 -24.50 1.32
N THR A 8 -11.13 -24.25 2.47
CA THR A 8 -10.40 -23.92 3.70
C THR A 8 -10.60 -24.99 4.77
N SER A 9 -9.51 -25.63 5.22
CA SER A 9 -9.55 -26.58 6.34
C SER A 9 -9.97 -25.86 7.64
N PRO A 10 -11.01 -26.33 8.36
CA PRO A 10 -11.60 -25.65 9.51
C PRO A 10 -10.69 -25.56 10.74
N ASP A 11 -9.63 -26.37 10.82
CA ASP A 11 -8.81 -26.54 12.03
C ASP A 11 -7.44 -25.82 12.00
N TYR A 12 -7.13 -25.06 10.94
CA TYR A 12 -5.86 -24.32 10.89
C TYR A 12 -5.91 -23.10 11.83
N LYS A 13 -5.07 -23.14 12.88
CA LYS A 13 -4.78 -21.99 13.76
C LYS A 13 -3.28 -21.73 13.74
N ALA A 14 -2.86 -20.77 12.92
CA ALA A 14 -1.54 -20.16 13.11
C ALA A 14 -1.62 -19.14 14.25
N ASP A 15 -0.55 -18.99 15.03
CA ASP A 15 -0.49 -17.98 16.10
C ASP A 15 -0.62 -16.58 15.47
N PRO A 16 -1.67 -15.79 15.81
CA PRO A 16 -1.94 -14.54 15.13
C PRO A 16 -0.87 -13.50 15.48
N LYS A 17 0.02 -13.22 14.53
CA LYS A 17 1.09 -12.23 14.68
C LYS A 17 0.61 -10.88 14.17
N TYR A 18 0.51 -9.91 15.07
CA TYR A 18 0.27 -8.52 14.74
C TYR A 18 1.57 -7.72 14.75
N ARG A 19 1.80 -6.92 13.70
CA ARG A 19 2.91 -5.96 13.64
C ARG A 19 2.42 -4.62 13.13
N PHE A 20 2.78 -3.58 13.85
CA PHE A 20 2.51 -2.20 13.50
C PHE A 20 3.78 -1.51 13.04
N TYR A 21 3.68 -0.74 11.96
CA TYR A 21 4.78 0.08 11.44
C TYR A 21 4.27 1.50 11.21
N GLN A 22 4.88 2.47 11.88
CA GLN A 22 4.63 3.89 11.67
C GLN A 22 5.74 4.49 10.80
N GLY A 23 5.37 5.07 9.66
CA GLY A 23 6.25 5.93 8.85
C GLY A 23 5.75 7.37 8.85
N ASN A 24 6.48 8.27 8.18
CA ASN A 24 6.17 9.71 8.17
C ASN A 24 4.82 10.05 7.51
N HIS A 25 4.44 9.30 6.46
CA HIS A 25 3.20 9.55 5.69
C HIS A 25 2.37 8.28 5.47
N VAL A 26 2.89 7.14 5.90
CA VAL A 26 2.25 5.82 5.74
C VAL A 26 2.42 5.06 7.04
N GLU A 27 1.31 4.56 7.55
CA GLU A 27 1.32 3.52 8.57
C GLU A 27 0.86 2.20 7.96
N SER A 28 1.27 1.09 8.57
CA SER A 28 0.81 -0.22 8.15
C SER A 28 0.60 -1.19 9.28
N HIS A 29 -0.42 -2.02 9.12
CA HIS A 29 -0.87 -3.02 10.08
C HIS A 29 -0.79 -4.38 9.40
N LEU A 30 0.14 -5.22 9.84
CA LEU A 30 0.33 -6.59 9.35
C LEU A 30 -0.30 -7.56 10.34
N TYR A 31 -1.19 -8.40 9.83
CA TYR A 31 -1.74 -9.55 10.53
C TYR A 31 -1.35 -10.82 9.78
N GLU A 32 -0.75 -11.78 10.48
CA GLU A 32 -0.39 -13.10 9.95
C GLU A 32 -1.00 -14.18 10.85
N GLY A 33 -1.28 -15.34 10.29
CA GLY A 33 -1.90 -16.47 11.00
C GLY A 33 -3.36 -16.28 11.38
N ILE A 34 -4.10 -15.42 10.68
CA ILE A 34 -5.51 -15.15 11.02
C ILE A 34 -6.46 -16.15 10.39
N GLN A 35 -7.65 -16.27 10.98
CA GLN A 35 -8.76 -16.96 10.34
C GLN A 35 -9.52 -16.04 9.37
N PRO A 36 -10.14 -16.59 8.31
CA PRO A 36 -10.94 -15.79 7.36
C PRO A 36 -12.07 -14.99 8.01
N SER A 37 -12.67 -15.52 9.08
CA SER A 37 -13.72 -14.86 9.86
C SER A 37 -13.22 -13.57 10.53
N GLU A 38 -11.95 -13.51 10.93
CA GLU A 38 -11.39 -12.36 11.64
C GLU A 38 -10.97 -11.22 10.70
N PHE A 39 -10.89 -11.47 9.39
CA PHE A 39 -10.36 -10.50 8.42
C PHE A 39 -11.11 -9.17 8.45
N TYR A 40 -12.45 -9.21 8.36
CA TYR A 40 -13.28 -8.01 8.30
C TYR A 40 -13.28 -7.25 9.62
N ASP A 41 -13.35 -7.96 10.74
CA ASP A 41 -13.36 -7.34 12.07
C ASP A 41 -12.04 -6.59 12.33
N LYS A 42 -10.89 -7.23 12.03
CA LYS A 42 -9.58 -6.60 12.20
C LYS A 42 -9.40 -5.41 11.23
N LEU A 43 -9.85 -5.55 9.99
CA LEU A 43 -9.83 -4.46 9.01
C LEU A 43 -10.65 -3.27 9.49
N GLU A 44 -11.92 -3.49 9.85
CA GLU A 44 -12.84 -2.43 10.27
C GLU A 44 -12.34 -1.73 11.53
N ASN A 45 -11.82 -2.47 12.51
CA ASN A 45 -11.24 -1.90 13.73
C ASN A 45 -10.09 -0.93 13.44
N VAL A 46 -9.16 -1.32 12.55
CA VAL A 46 -8.05 -0.45 12.15
C VAL A 46 -8.57 0.81 11.44
N LEU A 47 -9.50 0.65 10.50
CA LEU A 47 -10.03 1.79 9.73
C LEU A 47 -10.86 2.75 10.59
N ALA A 48 -11.64 2.23 11.54
CA ALA A 48 -12.48 3.03 12.43
C ALA A 48 -11.69 3.83 13.47
N SER A 49 -10.46 3.38 13.79
CA SER A 49 -9.55 4.04 14.74
C SER A 49 -8.92 5.33 14.19
N GLN A 50 -8.96 5.52 12.87
CA GLN A 50 -8.33 6.65 12.20
C GLN A 50 -9.03 7.98 12.51
N LYS A 51 -8.24 9.02 12.80
CA LYS A 51 -8.73 10.35 13.23
C LYS A 51 -8.87 11.34 12.07
N SER A 52 -8.02 11.25 11.07
CA SER A 52 -8.01 12.10 9.88
C SER A 52 -8.50 11.33 8.67
N ALA A 53 -8.85 12.01 7.57
CA ALA A 53 -9.13 11.34 6.30
C ALA A 53 -7.87 10.62 5.78
N PHE A 54 -8.06 9.53 5.04
CA PHE A 54 -6.94 8.71 4.59
C PHE A 54 -7.22 8.05 3.23
N LYS A 55 -6.20 7.46 2.63
CA LYS A 55 -6.37 6.45 1.58
C LYS A 55 -5.92 5.10 2.12
N ILE A 56 -6.55 4.02 1.68
CA ILE A 56 -6.19 2.66 2.05
C ILE A 56 -5.75 1.84 0.86
N ASN A 57 -4.77 0.98 1.07
CA ASN A 57 -4.60 -0.20 0.25
C ASN A 57 -4.37 -1.44 1.12
N ILE A 58 -4.65 -2.62 0.60
CA ILE A 58 -4.52 -3.88 1.34
C ILE A 58 -3.75 -4.87 0.48
N ALA A 59 -2.79 -5.57 1.07
CA ALA A 59 -2.14 -6.71 0.45
C ALA A 59 -2.50 -8.00 1.18
N LEU A 60 -2.61 -9.11 0.46
CA LEU A 60 -2.93 -10.43 1.03
C LEU A 60 -1.69 -11.32 1.15
N GLY A 61 -1.61 -12.06 2.24
CA GLY A 61 -0.66 -13.16 2.46
C GLY A 61 -1.43 -14.48 2.50
N TYR A 62 -0.82 -15.53 1.98
CA TYR A 62 -1.51 -16.79 1.74
C TYR A 62 -0.57 -17.97 1.83
N ASP A 63 -1.16 -19.12 2.17
CA ASP A 63 -0.49 -20.41 2.14
C ASP A 63 -0.86 -21.13 0.84
N LEU A 64 0.15 -21.72 0.21
CA LEU A 64 -0.01 -22.69 -0.86
C LEU A 64 0.19 -24.10 -0.34
N VAL A 65 -0.45 -25.06 -0.98
CA VAL A 65 -0.19 -26.49 -0.83
C VAL A 65 0.19 -27.06 -2.20
N SER A 66 1.17 -27.95 -2.23
CA SER A 66 1.53 -28.65 -3.46
C SER A 66 0.40 -29.57 -3.91
N ARG A 67 0.22 -29.68 -5.24
CA ARG A 67 -0.76 -30.61 -5.82
C ARG A 67 -0.32 -32.06 -5.74
N THR A 68 0.97 -32.33 -5.55
CA THR A 68 1.53 -33.69 -5.53
C THR A 68 1.92 -34.15 -4.13
N ASP A 69 2.05 -33.22 -3.17
CA ASP A 69 2.39 -33.50 -1.79
C ASP A 69 1.65 -32.52 -0.86
N GLU A 70 0.59 -33.00 -0.21
CA GLU A 70 -0.25 -32.17 0.67
C GLU A 70 0.48 -31.69 1.93
N SER A 71 1.63 -32.29 2.26
CA SER A 71 2.48 -31.86 3.37
C SER A 71 3.39 -30.68 2.99
N GLU A 72 3.70 -30.50 1.70
CA GLU A 72 4.46 -29.37 1.21
C GLU A 72 3.59 -28.12 1.19
N THR A 73 3.82 -27.23 2.17
CA THR A 73 3.16 -25.94 2.25
C THR A 73 4.17 -24.79 2.10
N ARG A 74 3.72 -23.71 1.47
CA ARG A 74 4.55 -22.50 1.25
C ARG A 74 3.78 -21.25 1.62
N TYR A 75 4.35 -20.46 2.53
CA TYR A 75 3.79 -19.18 2.92
C TYR A 75 4.30 -18.05 2.04
N PHE A 76 3.39 -17.17 1.61
CA PHE A 76 3.68 -15.95 0.87
C PHE A 76 3.27 -14.73 1.68
N HIS A 77 4.23 -13.86 1.98
CA HIS A 77 3.98 -12.62 2.73
C HIS A 77 3.15 -11.61 1.92
N PRO A 78 2.29 -10.80 2.60
CA PRO A 78 1.56 -9.72 1.96
C PRO A 78 2.47 -8.68 1.28
N ASN A 79 2.24 -8.41 -0.01
CA ASN A 79 3.01 -7.44 -0.79
C ASN A 79 2.14 -6.69 -1.79
N LEU A 80 2.08 -5.35 -1.71
CA LEU A 80 1.28 -4.51 -2.62
C LEU A 80 1.63 -4.69 -4.10
N SER A 81 2.86 -5.05 -4.44
CA SER A 81 3.25 -5.24 -5.83
C SER A 81 2.67 -6.51 -6.45
N ASN A 82 2.22 -7.48 -5.65
CA ASN A 82 1.82 -8.80 -6.13
C ASN A 82 0.43 -9.23 -5.67
N THR A 83 -0.02 -8.80 -4.49
CA THR A 83 -1.26 -9.26 -3.85
C THR A 83 -2.15 -8.11 -3.38
N SER A 84 -2.06 -6.96 -4.06
CA SER A 84 -2.92 -5.81 -3.77
C SER A 84 -4.38 -6.13 -4.06
N VAL A 85 -5.25 -5.91 -3.07
CA VAL A 85 -6.70 -6.12 -3.17
C VAL A 85 -7.29 -5.07 -4.12
N PHE A 86 -6.98 -3.80 -3.86
CA PHE A 86 -7.43 -2.69 -4.69
C PHE A 86 -6.41 -2.39 -5.79
N ARG A 87 -6.90 -2.04 -6.98
CA ARG A 87 -6.03 -1.60 -8.08
C ARG A 87 -5.33 -0.28 -7.78
N SER A 88 -5.97 0.57 -6.98
CA SER A 88 -5.45 1.85 -6.52
C SER A 88 -5.97 2.14 -5.11
N PRO A 89 -5.23 2.91 -4.29
CA PRO A 89 -5.69 3.21 -2.94
C PRO A 89 -7.07 3.88 -2.89
N VAL A 90 -7.96 3.36 -2.06
CA VAL A 90 -9.34 3.85 -1.88
C VAL A 90 -9.36 5.01 -0.89
N ALA A 91 -9.98 6.12 -1.26
CA ALA A 91 -10.09 7.29 -0.38
C ALA A 91 -11.27 7.16 0.59
N ILE A 92 -10.97 7.30 1.89
CA ILE A 92 -11.94 7.30 2.98
C ILE A 92 -11.97 8.71 3.56
N ASN A 93 -13.06 9.43 3.31
CA ASN A 93 -13.24 10.80 3.78
C ASN A 93 -14.14 10.88 5.02
N SER A 94 -14.88 9.81 5.35
CA SER A 94 -15.77 9.74 6.51
C SER A 94 -15.88 8.31 7.03
N LYS A 95 -16.40 8.10 8.26
CA LYS A 95 -16.58 6.75 8.80
C LYS A 95 -17.61 5.95 8.00
N ALA A 96 -18.59 6.63 7.41
CA ALA A 96 -19.59 6.02 6.54
C ALA A 96 -18.99 5.49 5.22
N ASP A 97 -17.83 5.97 4.80
CA ASP A 97 -17.13 5.45 3.62
C ASP A 97 -16.53 4.07 3.86
N ILE A 98 -16.22 3.69 5.11
CA ILE A 98 -15.60 2.39 5.44
C ILE A 98 -16.49 1.23 4.98
N PRO A 99 -17.74 1.09 5.45
CA PRO A 99 -18.60 -0.01 5.00
C PRO A 99 -18.98 0.12 3.52
N LYS A 100 -19.18 1.35 3.02
CA LYS A 100 -19.71 1.61 1.66
C LYS A 100 -18.68 1.46 0.53
N LYS A 101 -17.44 1.85 0.78
CA LYS A 101 -16.36 1.85 -0.24
C LYS A 101 -15.38 0.73 0.01
N ALA A 102 -14.84 0.62 1.22
CA ALA A 102 -13.81 -0.39 1.49
C ALA A 102 -14.41 -1.80 1.61
N ILE A 103 -15.32 -2.00 2.55
CA ILE A 103 -15.82 -3.34 2.87
C ILE A 103 -16.71 -3.89 1.75
N ALA A 104 -17.64 -3.09 1.23
CA ALA A 104 -18.51 -3.51 0.13
C ALA A 104 -17.73 -3.90 -1.13
N GLU A 105 -16.69 -3.14 -1.48
CA GLU A 105 -15.84 -3.44 -2.64
C GLU A 105 -15.09 -4.77 -2.43
N ILE A 106 -14.48 -4.99 -1.26
CA ILE A 106 -13.80 -6.26 -0.97
C ILE A 106 -14.78 -7.44 -1.02
N ARG A 107 -15.97 -7.31 -0.44
CA ARG A 107 -17.00 -8.37 -0.45
C ARG A 107 -17.53 -8.70 -1.84
N SER A 108 -17.47 -7.75 -2.78
CA SER A 108 -17.87 -7.97 -4.17
C SER A 108 -16.81 -8.72 -5.00
N MET A 109 -15.62 -8.97 -4.43
CA MET A 109 -14.51 -9.61 -5.10
C MET A 109 -14.26 -11.03 -4.59
N GLU A 110 -13.76 -11.88 -5.48
CA GLU A 110 -13.10 -13.12 -5.10
C GLU A 110 -11.63 -12.84 -4.75
N LEU A 111 -11.28 -12.87 -3.46
CA LEU A 111 -9.93 -12.53 -3.00
C LEU A 111 -8.84 -13.46 -3.54
N ALA A 112 -9.19 -14.71 -3.84
CA ALA A 112 -8.28 -15.69 -4.42
C ALA A 112 -7.78 -15.25 -5.81
N ASP A 113 -8.58 -14.49 -6.57
CA ASP A 113 -8.19 -13.95 -7.89
C ASP A 113 -7.09 -12.90 -7.82
N LYS A 114 -6.85 -12.31 -6.63
CA LYS A 114 -5.77 -11.35 -6.40
C LYS A 114 -4.42 -12.04 -6.18
N LEU A 115 -4.39 -13.37 -6.06
CA LEU A 115 -3.19 -14.12 -5.73
C LEU A 115 -2.48 -14.57 -7.01
N ASN A 116 -1.22 -14.19 -7.13
CA ASN A 116 -0.36 -14.58 -8.24
C ASN A 116 0.64 -15.65 -7.81
N TYR A 117 0.40 -16.89 -8.24
CA TYR A 117 1.19 -18.07 -7.91
C TYR A 117 1.16 -19.11 -9.05
N PRO A 118 2.12 -20.04 -9.12
CA PRO A 118 2.15 -21.09 -10.13
C PRO A 118 1.02 -22.12 -9.91
N LYS A 119 -0.14 -21.87 -10.51
CA LYS A 119 -1.37 -22.67 -10.37
C LYS A 119 -1.24 -24.13 -10.85
N SER A 120 -0.25 -24.44 -11.68
CA SER A 120 0.03 -25.78 -12.18
C SER A 120 0.64 -26.71 -11.13
N GLY A 121 1.46 -26.17 -10.22
CA GLY A 121 2.11 -26.95 -9.16
C GLY A 121 1.41 -26.85 -7.81
N TYR A 122 0.64 -25.78 -7.58
CA TYR A 122 0.11 -25.45 -6.27
C TYR A 122 -1.37 -25.09 -6.29
N LEU A 123 -2.01 -25.25 -5.13
CA LEU A 123 -3.34 -24.76 -4.81
C LEU A 123 -3.25 -23.75 -3.66
N VAL A 124 -4.17 -22.79 -3.60
CA VAL A 124 -4.30 -21.91 -2.43
C VAL A 124 -4.95 -22.71 -1.32
N LYS A 125 -4.25 -22.83 -0.20
CA LYS A 125 -4.74 -23.51 1.01
C LYS A 125 -5.60 -22.56 1.83
N ALA A 126 -5.12 -21.34 2.07
CA ALA A 126 -5.84 -20.33 2.83
C ALA A 126 -5.21 -18.94 2.63
N ILE A 127 -6.02 -17.90 2.74
CA ILE A 127 -5.53 -16.53 2.98
C ILE A 127 -5.29 -16.42 4.48
N THR A 128 -4.02 -16.44 4.89
CA THR A 128 -3.61 -16.52 6.29
C THR A 128 -3.06 -15.21 6.82
N GLY A 129 -2.93 -14.18 5.99
CA GLY A 129 -2.50 -12.88 6.44
C GLY A 129 -2.93 -11.74 5.54
N PHE A 130 -2.84 -10.53 6.05
CA PHE A 130 -3.03 -9.33 5.27
C PHE A 130 -2.27 -8.16 5.88
N LYS A 131 -1.91 -7.19 5.04
CA LYS A 131 -1.28 -5.96 5.45
C LYS A 131 -2.10 -4.78 4.96
N ILE A 132 -2.56 -3.95 5.89
CA ILE A 132 -3.26 -2.71 5.63
C ILE A 132 -2.20 -1.61 5.50
N PHE A 133 -2.31 -0.79 4.46
CA PHE A 133 -1.48 0.39 4.25
C PHE A 133 -2.38 1.61 4.28
N ILE A 134 -2.12 2.54 5.19
CA ILE A 134 -2.91 3.75 5.39
C ILE A 134 -2.04 4.95 5.06
N TYR A 135 -2.47 5.71 4.08
CA TYR A 135 -1.84 6.95 3.64
C TYR A 135 -2.61 8.11 4.26
N GLN A 136 -2.01 8.75 5.26
CA GLN A 136 -2.65 9.85 5.99
C GLN A 136 -2.86 11.07 5.08
N ARG A 137 -3.91 11.85 5.35
CA ARG A 137 -4.20 13.13 4.67
C ARG A 137 -4.39 14.23 5.70
N ASP A 138 -4.10 15.47 5.31
CA ASP A 138 -3.98 16.62 6.24
C ASP A 138 -5.31 17.19 6.77
N HIS A 139 -6.47 16.59 6.46
CA HIS A 139 -7.79 17.09 6.90
C HIS A 139 -8.51 16.08 7.78
N ALA A 140 -9.34 16.59 8.67
CA ALA A 140 -10.16 15.80 9.55
C ALA A 140 -11.15 14.93 8.77
N LEU A 141 -11.47 13.79 9.36
CA LEU A 141 -12.43 12.84 8.80
C LEU A 141 -13.84 13.46 8.88
N GLY A 142 -14.50 13.64 7.73
CA GLY A 142 -15.77 14.34 7.60
C GLY A 142 -15.67 15.78 7.06
N ASP A 143 -14.46 16.30 6.85
CA ASP A 143 -14.28 17.65 6.30
C ASP A 143 -14.40 17.64 4.77
N SER A 144 -15.50 18.20 4.26
CA SER A 144 -15.87 18.20 2.83
C SER A 144 -15.02 19.13 1.95
N LYS A 145 -14.14 19.96 2.55
CA LYS A 145 -13.40 21.03 1.84
C LYS A 145 -11.98 20.70 1.38
N ALA A 146 -11.50 19.48 1.59
CA ALA A 146 -10.08 19.21 1.39
C ALA A 146 -9.67 19.05 -0.09
N VAL A 147 -9.03 20.09 -0.62
CA VAL A 147 -8.35 20.09 -1.91
C VAL A 147 -7.18 19.11 -1.86
N ILE A 148 -7.24 18.06 -2.69
CA ILE A 148 -6.18 17.06 -2.84
C ILE A 148 -4.99 17.71 -3.57
N PRO A 149 -3.77 17.72 -3.02
CA PRO A 149 -2.58 18.12 -3.76
C PRO A 149 -2.38 17.22 -4.99
N LYS A 150 -2.18 17.81 -6.17
CA LYS A 150 -2.06 17.11 -7.47
C LYS A 150 -1.08 15.91 -7.44
N VAL A 151 -0.02 15.99 -6.65
CA VAL A 151 0.99 14.92 -6.50
C VAL A 151 0.37 13.58 -6.07
N MET A 152 -0.71 13.58 -5.27
CA MET A 152 -1.42 12.36 -4.87
C MET A 152 -2.48 11.87 -5.88
N ARG A 153 -2.82 12.71 -6.87
CA ARG A 153 -3.76 12.38 -7.95
C ARG A 153 -3.04 11.70 -9.13
N ASP A 154 -1.78 12.07 -9.35
CA ASP A 154 -1.06 11.73 -10.58
C ASP A 154 -0.07 10.55 -10.44
N ASN A 155 0.04 9.90 -9.28
CA ASN A 155 0.99 8.79 -9.08
C ASN A 155 0.46 7.47 -9.68
N LYS A 156 0.32 7.43 -11.01
CA LYS A 156 0.32 6.20 -11.83
C LYS A 156 1.78 5.96 -12.24
N SER A 157 2.38 4.88 -11.74
CA SER A 157 3.71 4.35 -12.09
C SER A 157 4.94 5.18 -11.69
N VAL A 158 5.71 4.66 -10.73
CA VAL A 158 7.17 4.83 -10.70
C VAL A 158 7.80 3.44 -10.86
N GLN A 159 7.87 2.99 -12.11
CA GLN A 159 8.97 2.14 -12.54
C GLN A 159 9.91 3.04 -13.33
N ARG A 160 11.09 3.34 -12.77
CA ARG A 160 12.30 3.45 -13.58
C ARG A 160 13.47 2.82 -12.84
N ARG A 161 13.99 1.76 -13.47
CA ARG A 161 15.33 1.20 -13.27
C ARG A 161 16.39 2.27 -13.54
N THR A 162 17.50 2.07 -12.85
CA THR A 162 18.79 2.75 -12.88
C THR A 162 19.34 3.03 -14.28
N THR A 163 19.94 4.20 -14.48
CA THR A 163 21.24 4.33 -15.18
C THR A 163 21.99 5.52 -14.58
N SER A 164 23.24 5.27 -14.20
CA SER A 164 24.23 6.18 -13.61
C SER A 164 24.60 7.34 -14.52
N ALA A 165 24.77 8.54 -13.97
CA ALA A 165 25.90 9.43 -14.23
C ALA A 165 25.87 10.70 -13.35
N SER A 166 26.96 10.90 -12.61
CA SER A 166 27.55 12.21 -12.25
C SER A 166 26.80 13.13 -11.28
N PHE A 167 27.08 12.95 -9.98
CA PHE A 167 27.03 14.05 -9.02
C PHE A 167 28.04 15.13 -9.43
N THR A 168 27.58 16.36 -9.67
CA THR A 168 28.44 17.55 -9.59
C THR A 168 27.80 18.52 -8.61
N VAL A 169 28.46 18.67 -7.46
CA VAL A 169 28.15 19.64 -6.42
C VAL A 169 28.63 21.01 -6.90
N SER A 170 27.70 21.92 -7.17
CA SER A 170 28.05 23.33 -7.39
C SER A 170 28.16 24.04 -6.04
N ARG A 171 29.40 24.22 -5.58
CA ARG A 171 29.78 25.17 -4.53
C ARG A 171 29.35 26.58 -4.93
N THR A 172 28.54 27.23 -4.11
CA THR A 172 28.33 28.67 -4.16
C THR A 172 29.55 29.34 -3.52
N THR A 173 30.42 29.93 -4.34
CA THR A 173 31.49 30.80 -3.85
C THR A 173 31.30 32.20 -4.41
N SER A 174 31.03 33.13 -3.50
CA SER A 174 31.03 34.58 -3.67
C SER A 174 32.27 35.06 -4.45
N LYS A 175 32.07 35.86 -5.51
CA LYS A 175 33.14 36.59 -6.19
C LYS A 175 32.90 38.09 -6.10
N ARG A 176 33.79 38.72 -5.33
CA ARG A 176 34.18 40.14 -5.35
C ARG A 176 34.19 40.71 -6.77
N VAL A 177 33.57 41.88 -6.89
CA VAL A 177 33.72 42.81 -8.01
C VAL A 177 35.06 43.55 -7.84
N GLN A 178 35.95 43.45 -8.83
CA GLN A 178 37.07 44.36 -9.00
C GLN A 178 37.27 44.71 -10.48
N LYS A 179 36.96 45.99 -10.77
CA LYS A 179 37.53 46.95 -11.73
C LYS A 179 38.27 46.48 -12.99
N GLY A 180 37.87 47.10 -14.10
CA GLY A 180 38.69 47.42 -15.29
C GLY A 180 37.83 48.18 -16.31
N ILE A 181 37.65 49.51 -16.17
CA ILE A 181 38.29 50.57 -16.98
C ILE A 181 38.33 50.25 -18.48
N ARG A 182 37.48 50.92 -19.27
CA ARG A 182 37.81 51.36 -20.63
C ARG A 182 37.17 52.72 -20.90
N ALA A 183 38.01 53.60 -21.42
CA ALA A 183 37.81 55.02 -21.61
C ALA A 183 36.77 55.37 -22.70
N GLU A 184 36.04 56.45 -22.48
CA GLU A 184 35.46 57.28 -23.53
C GLU A 184 36.22 58.60 -23.60
N SER A 185 36.81 58.85 -24.76
CA SER A 185 37.34 60.15 -25.17
C SER A 185 36.20 61.03 -25.66
N LYS A 186 36.16 62.30 -25.23
CA LYS A 186 35.66 63.47 -25.96
C LYS A 186 35.75 64.72 -25.08
N HIS A 187 36.69 65.63 -25.37
CA HIS A 187 36.44 67.00 -25.86
C HIS A 187 37.64 67.94 -25.64
N TRP A 188 38.02 68.56 -26.77
CA TRP A 188 38.81 69.79 -27.00
C TRP A 188 40.34 69.66 -27.00
#